data_AF-A0A1T4LM20-F1
#
_entry.id   AF-A0A1T4LM20-F1
#
_cell.length_a   1.000
_cell.length_b   1.000
_cell.length_c   1.000
_cell.angle_alpha   90.00
_cell.angle_beta   90.00
_cell.angle_gamma   90.00
#
_symmetry.space_group_name_H-M   'P 1'
#
loop_
_entity.id
_entity.type
_entity.pdbx_description
1 polymer ?
#
loop_
_entity_poly.entity_id
_entity_poly.type
_entity_poly.pdbx_seq_one_letter_code
_entity_poly.pdbx_strand_id
1 'polypeptide(L)'
;MSSFHANRFFAASALAAVGVGFLLAVVPAFGQPKTILPATAATCDQLRGWLVRYDSEKGSQHLSGRRFRADVALALCASGRYAEGVAILETEARNAGYTFPTP
;
A
#
# COMPACT_ATOMS: atom_id res chain seq x y z
N MET A 1 -57.46 0.94 -20.76
CA MET A 1 -56.70 1.89 -21.60
C MET A 1 -55.30 1.34 -21.75
N SER A 2 -54.71 1.06 -22.90
CA SER A 2 -55.05 0.99 -24.33
C SER A 2 -53.84 0.23 -24.90
N SER A 3 -54.04 -0.89 -25.61
CA SER A 3 -53.86 -0.97 -27.07
C SER A 3 -52.41 -0.72 -27.52
N PHE A 4 -51.78 -1.44 -28.44
CA PHE A 4 -52.00 -2.64 -29.25
C PHE A 4 -50.76 -2.65 -30.20
N HIS A 5 -50.57 -3.72 -30.96
CA HIS A 5 -49.73 -3.79 -32.18
C HIS A 5 -48.21 -3.90 -31.94
N ALA A 6 -47.64 -5.11 -31.98
CA ALA A 6 -47.47 -5.99 -33.13
C ALA A 6 -46.42 -5.49 -34.14
N ASN A 7 -45.60 -6.46 -34.50
CA ASN A 7 -45.18 -6.73 -35.87
C ASN A 7 -43.97 -6.00 -36.45
N ARG A 8 -42.95 -6.84 -36.66
CA ARG A 8 -42.41 -7.24 -37.98
C ARG A 8 -41.08 -6.61 -38.39
N PHE A 9 -40.15 -7.55 -38.60
CA PHE A 9 -39.21 -7.66 -39.71
C PHE A 9 -38.57 -6.36 -40.20
N PHE A 10 -37.25 -6.25 -40.05
CA PHE A 10 -36.43 -5.97 -41.22
C PHE A 10 -35.06 -6.64 -41.08
N ALA A 11 -34.83 -7.54 -42.04
CA ALA A 11 -33.57 -8.21 -42.26
C ALA A 11 -32.55 -7.24 -42.88
N ALA A 12 -31.28 -7.56 -42.63
CA ALA A 12 -30.12 -7.39 -43.50
C ALA A 12 -29.83 -5.99 -44.08
N SER A 13 -28.69 -5.44 -43.67
CA SER A 13 -27.73 -4.86 -44.62
C SER A 13 -26.34 -4.85 -44.01
N ALA A 14 -25.46 -5.64 -44.64
CA ALA A 14 -24.04 -5.66 -44.38
C ALA A 14 -23.40 -4.34 -44.83
N LEU A 15 -22.59 -3.73 -43.96
CA LEU A 15 -21.55 -2.79 -44.34
C LEU A 15 -20.26 -3.26 -43.67
N ALA A 16 -19.41 -3.85 -44.50
CA ALA A 16 -18.01 -4.07 -44.21
C ALA A 16 -17.31 -2.71 -44.06
N ALA A 17 -16.43 -2.58 -43.06
CA ALA A 17 -15.08 -2.03 -43.23
C ALA A 17 -14.42 -1.77 -41.85
N VAL A 18 -13.34 -2.51 -41.62
CA VAL A 18 -12.04 -2.02 -41.13
C VAL A 18 -12.08 -0.93 -40.05
N GLY A 19 -11.80 -1.34 -38.81
CA GLY A 19 -11.46 -0.42 -37.74
C GLY A 19 -10.80 -1.16 -36.60
N VAL A 20 -9.47 -1.14 -36.59
CA VAL A 20 -8.62 -1.55 -35.47
C VAL A 20 -9.14 -0.89 -34.19
N GLY A 21 -9.74 -1.68 -33.31
CA GLY A 21 -10.24 -1.24 -32.01
C GLY A 21 -9.71 -2.20 -30.96
N PHE A 22 -8.42 -2.08 -30.66
CA PHE A 22 -7.81 -2.67 -29.48
C PHE A 22 -8.57 -2.09 -28.28
N LEU A 23 -9.53 -2.85 -27.74
CA LEU A 23 -10.24 -2.54 -26.50
C LEU A 23 -9.20 -2.63 -25.37
N LEU A 24 -8.43 -1.55 -25.21
CA LEU A 24 -7.73 -1.23 -23.98
C LEU A 24 -8.81 -1.07 -22.92
N ALA A 25 -9.12 -2.18 -22.26
CA ALA A 25 -9.68 -2.13 -20.93
C ALA A 25 -8.71 -1.31 -20.09
N VAL A 26 -9.03 -0.02 -19.90
CA VAL A 26 -8.45 0.80 -18.84
C VAL A 26 -8.98 0.18 -17.55
N VAL A 27 -8.29 -0.86 -17.09
CA VAL A 27 -8.44 -1.34 -15.72
C VAL A 27 -7.85 -0.21 -14.88
N PRO A 28 -8.64 0.52 -14.07
CA PRO A 28 -8.02 1.33 -13.04
C PRO A 28 -7.29 0.31 -12.15
N ALA A 29 -5.96 0.38 -12.15
CA ALA A 29 -5.13 -0.30 -11.19
C ALA A 29 -5.41 0.32 -9.81
N PHE A 30 -6.59 0.05 -9.25
CA PHE A 30 -6.78 0.12 -7.81
C PHE A 30 -5.82 -0.92 -7.26
N GLY A 31 -4.70 -0.38 -6.75
CA GLY A 31 -3.58 -1.13 -6.23
C GLY A 31 -4.08 -2.29 -5.38
N GLN A 32 -3.49 -3.45 -5.65
CA GLN A 32 -3.71 -4.73 -4.99
C GLN A 32 -4.13 -4.54 -3.52
N PRO A 33 -5.19 -5.22 -3.02
CA PRO A 33 -5.39 -5.38 -1.58
C PRO A 33 -4.22 -6.22 -1.08
N LYS A 34 -3.12 -5.53 -0.82
CA LYS A 34 -1.86 -6.12 -0.41
C LYS A 34 -2.19 -6.74 0.95
N THR A 35 -2.02 -8.05 1.04
CA THR A 35 -2.07 -8.84 2.26
C THR A 35 -0.90 -8.39 3.15
N ILE A 36 -0.97 -7.15 3.63
CA ILE A 36 0.11 -6.39 4.27
C ILE A 36 0.25 -6.81 5.73
N LEU A 37 -0.82 -7.32 6.34
CA LEU A 37 -0.94 -7.39 7.79
C LEU A 37 0.14 -8.23 8.49
N PRO A 38 0.40 -9.51 8.13
CA PRO A 38 1.34 -10.32 8.91
C PRO A 38 2.80 -9.92 8.67
N ALA A 39 3.17 -9.64 7.41
CA ALA A 39 4.54 -9.30 7.06
C ALA A 39 4.94 -7.93 7.63
N THR A 40 4.07 -6.92 7.57
CA THR A 40 4.41 -5.59 8.12
C THR A 40 4.30 -5.49 9.62
N ALA A 41 3.44 -6.29 10.27
CA ALA A 41 3.47 -6.43 11.73
C ALA A 41 4.81 -7.02 12.20
N ALA A 42 5.30 -8.08 11.54
CA ALA A 42 6.61 -8.65 11.82
C ALA A 42 7.75 -7.64 11.59
N THR A 43 7.67 -6.80 10.54
CA THR A 43 8.63 -5.72 10.30
C THR A 43 8.62 -4.66 11.43
N CYS A 44 7.44 -4.27 11.92
CA CYS A 44 7.33 -3.38 13.08
C CYS A 44 8.03 -3.97 14.31
N ASP A 45 7.86 -5.27 14.58
CA ASP A 45 8.53 -5.94 15.70
C ASP A 45 10.05 -5.99 15.54
N GLN A 46 10.54 -6.28 14.34
CA GLN A 46 11.97 -6.27 14.03
C GLN A 46 12.57 -4.87 14.24
N LEU A 47 11.92 -3.83 13.72
CA LEU A 47 12.36 -2.44 13.84
C LEU A 47 12.29 -1.94 15.29
N ARG A 48 11.28 -2.38 16.06
CA ARG A 48 11.22 -2.14 17.50
C ARG A 48 12.41 -2.77 18.22
N GLY A 49 12.75 -4.01 17.89
CA GLY A 49 13.92 -4.69 18.44
C GLY A 49 15.24 -3.97 18.11
N TRP A 50 15.38 -3.51 16.87
CA TRP A 50 16.51 -2.66 16.48
C TRP A 50 16.59 -1.37 17.31
N LEU A 51 15.47 -0.66 17.48
CA LEU A 51 15.42 0.60 18.21
C LEU A 51 15.86 0.42 19.67
N VAL A 52 15.40 -0.63 20.34
CA VAL A 52 15.82 -0.95 21.71
C VAL A 52 17.34 -1.16 21.80
N ARG A 53 17.91 -1.91 20.85
CA ARG A 53 19.36 -2.12 20.78
C ARG A 53 20.10 -0.81 20.52
N TYR A 54 19.64 -0.03 19.54
CA TYR A 54 20.24 1.23 19.16
C TYR A 54 20.28 2.22 20.34
N ASP A 55 19.17 2.35 21.07
CA ASP A 55 19.10 3.25 22.23
C ASP A 55 19.98 2.76 23.39
N SER A 56 20.16 1.44 23.55
CA SER A 56 21.07 0.87 24.55
C SER A 56 22.56 1.12 24.21
N GLU A 57 22.91 1.17 22.92
CA GLU A 57 24.29 1.34 22.45
C GLU A 57 24.69 2.82 22.32
N LYS A 58 23.78 3.67 21.85
CA LYS A 58 24.09 5.07 21.51
C LYS A 58 23.72 6.07 22.59
N GLY A 59 23.04 5.63 23.64
CA GLY A 59 22.52 6.50 24.68
C GLY A 59 21.29 7.27 24.20
N SER A 60 20.47 7.68 25.17
CA SER A 60 19.11 8.15 24.90
C SER A 60 19.06 9.42 24.04
N GLN A 61 18.35 9.34 22.91
CA GLN A 61 18.31 10.36 21.86
C GLN A 61 17.40 11.56 22.15
N HIS A 62 17.34 12.00 23.41
CA HIS A 62 16.38 13.00 23.87
C HIS A 62 16.50 14.35 23.14
N LEU A 63 17.65 14.66 22.54
CA LEU A 63 17.92 15.96 21.92
C LEU A 63 17.78 15.98 20.38
N SER A 64 17.70 14.83 19.71
CA SER A 64 17.68 14.78 18.22
C SER A 64 16.27 14.78 17.62
N GLY A 65 15.23 14.72 18.46
CA GLY A 65 13.84 14.50 18.03
C GLY A 65 13.58 13.11 17.43
N ARG A 66 14.62 12.27 17.24
CA ARG A 66 14.48 10.90 16.75
C ARG A 66 13.64 10.06 17.70
N ARG A 67 13.83 10.23 19.01
CA ARG A 67 13.04 9.52 20.02
C ARG A 67 11.55 9.78 19.87
N PHE A 68 11.16 11.04 19.69
CA PHE A 68 9.76 11.41 19.44
C PHE A 68 9.21 10.76 18.17
N ARG A 69 9.95 10.81 17.05
CA ARG A 69 9.51 10.16 15.79
C ARG A 69 9.39 8.65 15.93
N ALA A 70 10.30 8.02 16.66
CA ALA A 70 10.25 6.60 16.95
C ALA A 70 9.06 6.24 17.85
N ASP A 71 8.76 7.03 18.88
CA ASP A 71 7.60 6.82 19.76
C ASP A 71 6.27 6.97 18.99
N VAL A 72 6.17 7.96 18.09
CA VAL A 72 5.02 8.10 17.16
C VAL A 72 4.89 6.87 16.26
N ALA A 73 6.00 6.39 15.70
CA ALA A 73 5.99 5.21 14.84
C ALA A 73 5.59 3.93 15.58
N LEU A 74 6.02 3.77 16.83
CA LEU A 74 5.60 2.66 17.69
C LEU A 74 4.10 2.73 18.01
N ALA A 75 3.55 3.92 18.24
CA ALA A 75 2.10 4.10 18.43
C ALA A 75 1.30 3.76 17.16
N LEU A 76 1.84 4.06 15.97
CA LEU A 76 1.25 3.64 14.69
C LEU A 76 1.27 2.12 14.55
N CYS A 77 2.38 1.45 14.86
CA CYS A 77 2.44 -0.01 14.89
C CYS A 77 1.41 -0.59 15.89
N ALA A 78 1.31 -0.04 17.11
CA ALA A 78 0.39 -0.51 18.14
C ALA A 78 -1.10 -0.32 17.80
N SER A 79 -1.43 0.68 16.97
CA SER A 79 -2.80 0.93 16.49
C SER A 79 -3.15 0.15 15.22
N GLY A 80 -2.27 -0.72 14.74
CA GLY A 80 -2.46 -1.51 13.51
C GLY A 80 -2.14 -0.76 12.21
N ARG A 81 -1.67 0.49 12.30
CA ARG A 81 -1.19 1.29 11.16
C ARG A 81 0.26 0.94 10.82
N TYR A 82 0.50 -0.36 10.58
CA TYR A 82 1.85 -0.92 10.43
C TYR A 82 2.63 -0.28 9.28
N ALA A 83 2.00 -0.05 8.12
CA ALA A 83 2.68 0.54 6.97
C ALA A 83 3.29 1.92 7.28
N GLU A 84 2.57 2.74 8.04
CA GLU A 84 3.04 4.09 8.40
C GLU A 84 4.11 4.05 9.49
N GLY A 85 3.91 3.21 10.50
CA GLY A 85 4.92 3.00 11.56
C GLY A 85 6.23 2.45 11.01
N VAL A 86 6.17 1.44 10.13
CA VAL A 86 7.34 0.87 9.44
C VAL A 86 8.07 1.93 8.63
N ALA A 87 7.37 2.73 7.82
CA ALA A 87 8.01 3.74 6.97
C ALA A 87 8.83 4.76 7.78
N ILE A 88 8.32 5.19 8.94
CA ILE A 88 9.05 6.13 9.83
C ILE A 88 10.25 5.42 10.47
N LEU A 89 10.07 4.23 11.03
CA LEU A 89 11.15 3.47 11.67
C LEU A 89 12.25 3.10 10.68
N GLU A 90 11.90 2.73 9.44
CA GLU A 90 12.88 2.44 8.40
C GLU A 90 13.72 3.67 8.03
N THR A 91 13.07 4.83 7.93
CA THR A 91 13.75 6.10 7.66
C THR A 91 14.74 6.41 8.77
N GLU A 92 14.33 6.30 10.04
CA GLU A 92 15.22 6.52 11.17
C GLU A 92 16.36 5.51 11.23
N ALA A 93 16.09 4.25 10.92
CA ALA A 93 17.11 3.21 10.85
C ALA A 93 18.16 3.52 9.78
N ARG A 94 17.73 3.90 8.55
CA ARG A 94 18.65 4.31 7.48
C ARG A 94 19.46 5.55 7.87
N ASN A 95 18.82 6.56 8.47
CA ASN A 95 19.50 7.76 8.97
C ASN A 95 20.50 7.47 10.10
N ALA A 96 20.32 6.34 10.80
CA ALA A 96 21.25 5.85 11.81
C ALA A 96 22.36 4.93 11.24
N GLY A 97 22.37 4.70 9.92
CA GLY A 97 23.31 3.82 9.24
C GLY A 97 22.96 2.33 9.33
N TYR A 98 21.76 1.98 9.78
CA TYR A 98 21.31 0.59 9.82
C TYR A 98 21.05 0.07 8.40
N THR A 99 21.60 -1.11 8.11
CA THR A 99 21.37 -1.80 6.84
C THR A 99 20.41 -2.94 7.10
N PHE A 100 19.32 -2.98 6.34
CA PHE A 100 18.36 -4.07 6.45
C PHE A 100 18.96 -5.37 5.91
N PRO A 101 18.81 -6.50 6.61
CA PRO A 101 19.11 -7.78 6.02
C PRO A 101 18.20 -7.95 4.79
N THR A 102 18.80 -8.19 3.63
CA THR A 102 18.04 -8.57 2.44
C THR A 102 17.36 -9.91 2.70
N PRO A 103 16.10 -10.08 2.25
CA PRO A 103 15.39 -11.34 2.40
C PRO A 103 16.09 -12.50 1.70
#